data_AF-A0AB39KZL4-F1
#
_entry.id   AF-A0AB39KZL4-F1
#
_cell.length_a   1.000
_cell.length_b   1.000
_cell.length_c   1.000
_cell.angle_alpha   90.00
_cell.angle_beta   90.00
_cell.angle_gamma   90.00
#
_symmetry.space_group_name_H-M   'P 1'
#
loop_
_entity.id
_entity.type
_entity.pdbx_description
1 polymer ?
#
loop_
_entity_poly.entity_id
_entity_poly.type
_entity_poly.pdbx_seq_one_letter_code
_entity_poly.pdbx_strand_id
1 'polypeptide(L)'
;MPRRAPACSDNPVQICLSRRQRECLVWAERGKSSRDIATILGLSSRTVEEHFAEACRKLGVRTRMQAVLEAGRRGLLTEPEGEIVSREERSW
;
A
#
# COMPACT_ATOMS: atom_id res chain seq x y z
N MET A 1 -11.26 18.89 7.91
CA MET A 1 -12.26 18.30 6.99
C MET A 1 -11.82 16.90 6.59
N PRO A 2 -12.59 15.82 6.83
CA PRO A 2 -12.28 14.51 6.22
C PRO A 2 -13.07 14.38 4.91
N ARG A 3 -12.35 14.21 3.79
CA ARG A 3 -12.95 14.03 2.46
C ARG A 3 -13.44 12.59 2.30
N ARG A 4 -14.70 12.48 1.84
CA ARG A 4 -15.44 11.29 1.39
C ARG A 4 -14.56 10.17 0.83
N ALA A 5 -14.79 8.95 1.29
CA ALA A 5 -14.37 7.72 0.61
C ALA A 5 -15.24 7.49 -0.64
N PRO A 6 -14.65 7.23 -1.82
CA PRO A 6 -15.43 6.79 -2.97
C PRO A 6 -15.85 5.32 -2.83
N ALA A 7 -17.04 5.02 -3.32
CA ALA A 7 -17.72 3.74 -3.26
C ALA A 7 -16.88 2.59 -3.81
N CYS A 8 -16.78 1.53 -3.01
CA CYS A 8 -16.18 0.26 -3.36
C CYS A 8 -16.95 -0.37 -4.53
N SER A 9 -16.30 -0.59 -5.68
CA SER A 9 -16.86 -1.46 -6.72
C SER A 9 -16.73 -2.92 -6.29
N ASP A 10 -17.90 -3.56 -6.29
CA ASP A 10 -18.21 -4.92 -5.90
C ASP A 10 -17.40 -5.96 -6.70
N ASN A 11 -16.48 -6.66 -6.05
CA ASN A 11 -15.98 -7.97 -6.51
C ASN A 11 -15.60 -8.78 -5.25
N PRO A 12 -16.19 -9.96 -5.01
CA PRO A 12 -16.17 -10.67 -3.71
C PRO A 12 -14.80 -11.20 -3.22
N VAL A 13 -13.69 -10.85 -3.89
CA VAL A 13 -12.30 -11.14 -3.45
C VAL A 13 -11.51 -9.86 -3.11
N GLN A 14 -12.09 -8.68 -3.33
CA GLN A 14 -11.44 -7.38 -3.17
C GLN A 14 -11.47 -6.91 -1.71
N ILE A 15 -10.33 -6.99 -1.04
CA ILE A 15 -10.10 -6.11 0.11
C ILE A 15 -10.21 -4.67 -0.39
N CYS A 16 -11.22 -3.95 0.08
CA CYS A 16 -11.49 -2.57 -0.31
C CYS A 16 -10.46 -1.62 0.31
N LEU A 17 -9.25 -1.61 -0.22
CA LEU A 17 -8.25 -0.61 0.08
C LEU A 17 -8.61 0.71 -0.60
N SER A 18 -8.50 1.81 0.13
CA SER A 18 -8.65 3.14 -0.45
C SER A 18 -7.56 3.37 -1.51
N ARG A 19 -7.82 4.20 -2.51
CA ARG A 19 -6.84 4.56 -3.55
C ARG A 19 -5.49 4.98 -2.95
N ARG A 20 -5.52 5.78 -1.87
CA ARG A 20 -4.33 6.21 -1.13
C ARG A 20 -3.57 5.05 -0.47
N GLN A 21 -4.30 4.10 0.12
CA GLN A 21 -3.70 2.92 0.75
C GLN A 21 -3.01 2.04 -0.31
N ARG A 22 -3.64 1.88 -1.48
CA ARG A 22 -3.05 1.15 -2.61
C ARG A 22 -1.81 1.86 -3.16
N GLU A 23 -1.87 3.19 -3.34
CA GLU A 23 -0.72 4.00 -3.74
C GLU A 23 0.45 3.82 -2.77
N CYS A 24 0.21 3.91 -1.46
CA CYS A 24 1.25 3.67 -0.44
C CYS A 24 1.88 2.28 -0.55
N LEU A 25 1.07 1.24 -0.76
CA LEU A 25 1.56 -0.14 -0.90
C LEU A 25 2.40 -0.33 -2.16
N VAL A 26 2.00 0.27 -3.29
CA VAL A 26 2.77 0.24 -4.55
C VAL A 26 4.13 0.91 -4.38
N TRP A 27 4.20 2.06 -3.70
CA TRP A 27 5.50 2.70 -3.44
C TRP A 27 6.36 1.92 -2.43
N ALA A 28 5.73 1.27 -1.46
CA ALA A 28 6.44 0.41 -0.51
C ALA A 28 7.00 -0.86 -1.18
N GLU A 29 6.30 -1.42 -2.16
CA GLU A 29 6.82 -2.49 -3.02
C GLU A 29 8.07 -2.04 -3.77
N ARG A 30 8.09 -0.80 -4.26
CA ARG A 30 9.25 -0.17 -4.91
C ARG A 30 10.40 0.17 -3.96
N GLY A 31 10.35 -0.31 -2.71
CA GLY A 31 11.39 -0.06 -1.71
C GLY A 31 11.42 1.36 -1.14
N LYS A 32 10.41 2.19 -1.39
CA LYS A 32 10.39 3.56 -0.85
C LYS A 32 10.11 3.56 0.66
N SER A 33 10.77 4.48 1.36
CA SER A 33 10.52 4.70 2.79
C SER A 33 9.20 5.43 3.01
N SER A 34 8.59 5.32 4.19
CA SER A 34 7.36 6.06 4.51
C SER A 34 7.51 7.57 4.35
N ARG A 35 8.74 8.08 4.56
CA ARG A 35 9.09 9.50 4.35
C ARG A 35 9.11 9.87 2.87
N ASP A 36 9.69 9.04 2.01
CA ASP A 36 9.69 9.29 0.56
C ASP A 36 8.28 9.20 0.00
N ILE A 37 7.50 8.21 0.44
CA ILE A 37 6.09 8.03 0.06
C ILE A 37 5.27 9.26 0.47
N ALA A 38 5.51 9.77 1.67
CA ALA A 38 4.92 11.01 2.17
C ALA A 38 5.26 12.19 1.25
N THR A 39 6.53 12.35 0.87
CA THR A 39 6.96 13.39 -0.08
C THR A 39 6.31 13.22 -1.46
N ILE A 40 6.22 11.99 -1.99
CA ILE A 40 5.64 11.69 -3.30
C ILE A 40 4.13 11.97 -3.32
N LEU A 41 3.41 11.58 -2.26
CA LEU A 41 1.96 11.74 -2.18
C LEU A 41 1.53 13.12 -1.62
N GLY A 42 2.47 13.93 -1.15
CA GLY A 42 2.20 15.20 -0.46
C GLY A 42 1.49 15.00 0.89
N LEU A 43 1.81 13.91 1.59
CA LEU A 43 1.27 13.56 2.90
C LEU A 43 2.35 13.63 3.98
N SER A 44 1.96 13.59 5.25
CA SER A 44 2.89 13.42 6.37
C SER A 44 3.28 11.95 6.54
N SER A 45 4.51 11.66 6.98
CA SER A 45 4.96 10.29 7.29
C SER A 45 4.01 9.56 8.24
N ARG A 46 3.50 10.26 9.24
CA ARG A 46 2.47 9.77 10.16
C ARG A 46 1.18 9.32 9.44
N THR A 47 0.69 10.12 8.50
CA THR A 47 -0.53 9.78 7.73
C THR A 47 -0.29 8.56 6.83
N VAL A 48 0.93 8.43 6.28
CA VAL A 48 1.34 7.24 5.52
C VAL A 48 1.36 5.99 6.42
N GLU A 49 1.90 6.11 7.64
CA GLU A 49 1.86 5.02 8.63
C GLU A 49 0.45 4.64 9.05
N GLU A 50 -0.44 5.62 9.25
CA GLU A 50 -1.86 5.39 9.52
C GLU A 50 -2.52 4.63 8.37
N HIS A 51 -2.23 4.99 7.11
CA HIS A 51 -2.71 4.25 5.94
C HIS A 51 -2.16 2.83 5.87
N PHE A 52 -0.89 2.61 6.24
CA PHE A 52 -0.32 1.26 6.33
C PHE A 52 -0.98 0.45 7.44
N ALA A 53 -1.25 1.04 8.60
CA ALA A 53 -1.91 0.36 9.70
C ALA A 53 -3.33 -0.06 9.33
N GLU A 54 -4.09 0.81 8.68
CA GLU A 54 -5.42 0.50 8.15
C GLU A 54 -5.38 -0.58 7.06
N ALA A 55 -4.41 -0.50 6.14
CA ALA A 55 -4.21 -1.51 5.11
C ALA A 55 -3.85 -2.86 5.72
N CYS A 56 -2.94 -2.90 6.70
CA CYS A 56 -2.56 -4.11 7.43
C CYS A 56 -3.77 -4.73 8.12
N ARG A 57 -4.59 -3.91 8.79
CA ARG A 57 -5.82 -4.36 9.46
C ARG A 57 -6.82 -4.96 8.46
N LYS A 58 -6.97 -4.35 7.28
CA LYS A 58 -7.86 -4.85 6.21
C LYS A 58 -7.34 -6.12 5.54
N LEU A 59 -6.02 -6.25 5.41
CA LEU A 59 -5.34 -7.42 4.83
C LEU A 59 -5.19 -8.57 5.84
N GLY A 60 -5.35 -8.30 7.14
CA GLY A 60 -5.16 -9.29 8.21
C GLY A 60 -3.69 -9.60 8.50
N VAL A 61 -2.78 -8.68 8.17
CA VAL A 61 -1.33 -8.85 8.32
C VAL A 61 -0.78 -7.95 9.43
N ARG A 62 0.42 -8.27 9.91
CA ARG A 62 1.05 -7.55 11.03
C ARG A 62 2.12 -6.55 10.62
N THR A 63 2.67 -6.69 9.43
CA THR A 63 3.79 -5.85 8.97
C THR A 63 3.50 -5.24 7.62
N ARG A 64 4.09 -4.06 7.37
CA ARG A 64 4.02 -3.38 6.06
C ARG A 64 4.48 -4.28 4.92
N MET A 65 5.53 -5.06 5.13
CA MET A 65 6.09 -5.95 4.11
C MET A 65 5.15 -7.12 3.83
N GLN A 66 4.53 -7.70 4.86
CA GLN A 66 3.45 -8.67 4.67
C GLN A 66 2.25 -8.06 3.95
N ALA A 67 1.92 -6.78 4.20
CA ALA A 67 0.84 -6.11 3.49
C ALA A 67 1.13 -5.95 2.01
N VAL A 68 2.36 -5.59 1.65
CA VAL A 68 2.82 -5.52 0.25
C VAL A 68 2.76 -6.90 -0.40
N LEU A 69 3.33 -7.91 0.25
CA LEU A 69 3.34 -9.30 -0.26
C LEU A 69 1.93 -9.85 -0.43
N GLU A 70 1.05 -9.64 0.54
CA GLU A 70 -0.33 -10.12 0.50
C GLU A 70 -1.16 -9.35 -0.54
N ALA A 71 -0.92 -8.03 -0.70
CA ALA A 71 -1.54 -7.24 -1.75
C ALA A 71 -1.07 -7.68 -3.14
N GLY A 72 0.23 -7.95 -3.33
CA GLY A 72 0.78 -8.50 -4.57
C GLY A 72 0.25 -9.90 -4.88
N ARG A 73 0.23 -10.78 -3.88
CA ARG A 73 -0.31 -12.15 -4.00
C ARG A 73 -1.78 -12.19 -4.42
N ARG A 74 -2.57 -11.21 -3.97
CA ARG A 74 -3.99 -11.07 -4.31
C ARG A 74 -4.24 -10.28 -5.61
N GLY A 75 -3.18 -9.82 -6.30
CA GLY A 75 -3.31 -9.00 -7.50
C GLY A 75 -3.98 -7.64 -7.23
N LEU A 76 -3.87 -7.13 -6.00
CA LEU A 76 -4.46 -5.85 -5.58
C LEU A 76 -3.54 -4.65 -5.90
N LEU A 77 -2.28 -4.92 -6.20
CA LEU A 77 -1.34 -3.96 -6.73
C LEU A 77 -1.61 -3.90 -8.24
N THR A 78 -2.29 -2.84 -8.69
CA THR A 78 -2.34 -2.55 -10.13
C THR A 78 -0.94 -2.04 -10.47
N GLU A 79 -0.15 -2.87 -11.12
CA GLU A 79 1.12 -2.45 -11.70
C GLU A 79 0.80 -1.34 -12.71
N PRO A 80 1.35 -0.12 -12.60
CA PRO A 80 1.61 0.60 -13.82
C PRO A 80 2.75 -0.18 -14.47
N GLU A 81 2.42 -0.98 -15.49
CA GLU A 81 3.34 -1.69 -16.39
C GLU A 81 4.77 -1.13 -16.33
N GLY A 82 5.71 -1.88 -15.77
CA GLY A 82 7.14 -1.56 -15.84
C GLY A 82 7.93 -1.70 -14.54
N GLU A 83 8.91 -2.60 -14.61
CA GLU A 83 10.09 -2.75 -13.75
C GLU A 83 9.94 -3.46 -12.40
N ILE A 84 10.10 -4.79 -12.48
CA ILE A 84 10.98 -5.62 -11.65
C ILE A 84 12.07 -4.76 -10.95
N VAL A 85 11.86 -4.41 -9.68
CA VAL A 85 12.94 -3.89 -8.83
C VAL A 85 13.47 -5.03 -7.98
N SER A 86 14.75 -5.30 -8.26
CA SER A 86 15.72 -6.17 -7.63
C SER A 86 15.37 -6.67 -6.24
N ARG A 87 15.38 -8.00 -6.18
CA ARG A 87 15.30 -8.87 -5.01
C ARG A 87 16.58 -8.77 -4.18
N GLU A 88 16.94 -7.59 -3.71
CA GLU A 88 18.01 -7.40 -2.73
C GLU A 88 17.55 -6.19 -1.89
N GLU A 89 17.29 -6.26 -0.59
CA GLU A 89 18.01 -6.96 0.45
C GLU A 89 17.03 -7.39 1.55
N ARG A 90 17.02 -8.70 1.84
CA ARG A 90 16.74 -9.17 3.20
C ARG A 90 17.91 -8.69 4.05
N SER A 91 17.69 -7.75 4.97
CA SER A 91 18.51 -7.71 6.17
C SER A 91 17.62 -7.38 7.36
N TRP A 92 17.75 -8.23 8.36
CA TRP A 92 17.10 -8.18 9.65
C TRP A 92 17.61 -6.99 10.48
#